data_AF-A0A7V2MY34-F1
#
_entry.id   AF-A0A7V2MY34-F1
#
_cell.length_a   1.000
_cell.length_b   1.000
_cell.length_c   1.000
_cell.angle_alpha   90.00
_cell.angle_beta   90.00
_cell.angle_gamma   90.00
#
_symmetry.space_group_name_H-M   'P 1'
#
loop_
_entity.id
_entity.type
_entity.pdbx_description
1 polymer ?
#
loop_
_entity_poly.entity_id
_entity_poly.type
_entity_poly.pdbx_seq_one_letter_code
_entity_poly.pdbx_strand_id
1 'polypeptide(L)'
;MAELDDAGAEGRILAAAALDEATVRRVAGDRIERVEEVAFDRTTGCVVAREVERLGAIELVARPLVAADPAMVRRTLLEGLRTTGLDRLPWTERARALRARLRWLEGAAAELALPPADDGTLEATLDEWLGPWLDGCRSLADLERADLAEALLARLSAEQRRALDRLAPPRLLLPSGRSVAIDYGREEPVVAVRVQELFGMDRHPSILEGRVPLVLELLSPAGRPIQRTRDLPGFWRGSWGEVRRVMRGRYPKHPWPEDPLSAAPSRPGRSATGTGGRSGSVR
;
A
#
# COMPACT_ATOMS: atom_id res chain seq x y z
N MET A 1 43.38 33.84 -24.95
CA MET A 1 44.16 32.64 -25.33
C MET A 1 44.40 31.89 -24.04
N ALA A 2 44.03 30.61 -23.97
CA ALA A 2 44.28 29.77 -22.79
C ALA A 2 45.21 28.63 -23.21
N GLU A 3 46.20 28.33 -22.38
CA GLU A 3 47.14 27.21 -22.57
C GLU A 3 46.90 26.19 -21.45
N LEU A 4 46.68 24.94 -21.85
CA LEU A 4 46.28 23.84 -20.98
C LEU A 4 47.30 22.71 -21.12
N ASP A 5 47.66 22.08 -20.00
CA ASP A 5 48.36 20.80 -19.98
C ASP A 5 47.32 19.67 -19.95
N ASP A 6 47.24 18.88 -21.03
CA ASP A 6 46.21 17.84 -21.27
C ASP A 6 46.60 16.50 -20.64
N ALA A 7 46.84 16.50 -19.33
CA ALA A 7 47.16 15.31 -18.55
C ALA A 7 45.94 14.84 -17.72
N GLY A 8 44.79 14.59 -18.36
CA GLY A 8 43.62 13.92 -17.77
C GLY A 8 42.36 14.78 -17.61
N ALA A 9 41.38 14.29 -16.84
CA ALA A 9 40.09 14.97 -16.61
C ALA A 9 40.20 16.30 -15.83
N GLU A 10 41.38 16.58 -15.26
CA GLU A 10 41.74 17.83 -14.60
C GLU A 10 42.90 18.47 -15.38
N GLY A 11 42.64 19.61 -16.04
CA GLY A 11 43.65 20.36 -16.78
C GLY A 11 44.19 21.54 -15.98
N ARG A 12 45.52 21.71 -15.94
CA ARG A 12 46.15 22.88 -15.31
C ARG A 12 46.16 24.05 -16.30
N ILE A 13 45.58 25.18 -15.90
CA ILE A 13 45.64 26.44 -16.67
C ILE A 13 47.05 27.04 -16.50
N LEU A 14 47.82 27.14 -17.59
CA LEU A 14 49.17 27.72 -17.60
C LEU A 14 49.17 29.22 -17.90
N ALA A 15 48.20 29.68 -18.71
CA ALA A 15 47.97 31.08 -19.04
C ALA A 15 46.48 31.35 -19.27
N ALA A 16 46.00 32.52 -18.82
CA ALA A 16 44.62 32.97 -19.01
C ALA A 16 44.55 34.50 -19.14
N ALA A 17 43.48 34.98 -19.77
CA ALA A 17 43.13 36.40 -19.84
C ALA A 17 41.75 36.60 -19.19
N ALA A 18 41.62 37.63 -18.35
CA ALA A 18 40.35 37.99 -17.76
C ALA A 18 39.39 38.53 -18.82
N LEU A 19 38.15 38.04 -18.83
CA LEU A 19 37.05 38.53 -19.65
C LEU A 19 35.85 38.77 -18.75
N ASP A 20 35.14 39.87 -18.96
CA ASP A 20 33.83 40.08 -18.35
C ASP A 20 32.74 39.33 -19.15
N GLU A 21 31.60 39.08 -18.50
CA GLU A 21 30.47 38.35 -19.10
C GLU A 21 29.91 39.08 -20.34
N ALA A 22 29.91 40.41 -20.34
CA ALA A 22 29.44 41.21 -21.46
C ALA A 22 30.27 40.95 -22.73
N THR A 23 31.59 40.84 -22.58
CA THR A 23 32.52 40.49 -23.66
C THR A 23 32.31 39.06 -24.12
N VAL A 24 32.11 38.11 -23.20
CA VAL A 24 31.81 36.71 -23.55
C VAL A 24 30.53 36.63 -24.38
N ARG A 25 29.44 37.27 -23.95
CA ARG A 25 28.15 37.29 -24.67
C ARG A 25 28.26 37.93 -26.05
N ARG A 26 29.08 38.97 -26.20
CA ARG A 26 29.31 39.63 -27.49
C ARG A 26 30.09 38.74 -28.48
N VAL A 27 31.07 37.98 -28.00
CA VAL A 27 31.99 37.22 -28.86
C VAL A 27 31.52 35.78 -29.09
N ALA A 28 30.78 35.19 -28.17
CA ALA A 28 30.34 33.81 -28.20
C ALA A 28 28.81 33.64 -28.12
N GLY A 29 28.04 34.71 -28.31
CA GLY A 29 26.59 34.70 -28.13
C GLY A 29 25.84 33.71 -29.01
N ASP A 30 26.36 33.43 -30.21
CA ASP A 30 25.89 32.41 -31.14
C ASP A 30 26.06 30.96 -30.62
N ARG A 31 26.94 30.78 -29.62
CA ARG A 31 27.20 29.50 -28.94
C ARG A 31 26.58 29.44 -27.55
N ILE A 32 25.89 30.49 -27.10
CA ILE A 32 25.15 30.47 -25.83
C ILE A 32 23.80 29.80 -26.09
N GLU A 33 23.59 28.68 -25.42
CA GLU A 33 22.35 27.93 -25.49
C GLU A 33 21.49 28.24 -24.26
N ARG A 34 20.17 28.27 -24.48
CA ARG A 34 19.18 28.28 -23.41
C ARG A 34 18.52 26.91 -23.36
N VAL A 35 18.59 26.27 -22.20
CA VAL A 35 18.12 24.89 -22.00
C VAL A 35 17.25 24.84 -20.76
N GLU A 36 16.15 24.09 -20.84
CA GLU A 36 15.34 23.73 -19.67
C GLU A 36 15.92 22.46 -19.03
N GLU A 37 16.22 22.55 -17.75
CA GLU A 37 16.66 21.41 -16.96
C GLU A 37 15.60 21.07 -15.91
N VAL A 38 15.15 19.82 -15.93
CA VAL A 38 14.17 19.27 -14.99
C VAL A 38 14.83 18.11 -14.26
N ALA A 39 14.95 18.23 -12.94
CA ALA A 39 15.64 17.25 -12.11
C ALA A 39 14.82 16.91 -10.87
N PHE A 40 14.96 15.67 -10.40
CA PHE A 40 14.36 15.24 -9.14
C PHE A 40 15.35 15.46 -7.99
N ASP A 41 15.00 16.33 -7.05
CA ASP A 41 15.74 16.51 -5.82
C ASP A 41 15.33 15.41 -4.82
N ARG A 42 16.28 14.52 -4.53
CA ARG A 42 16.06 13.39 -3.62
C ARG A 42 15.89 13.81 -2.16
N THR A 43 16.47 14.94 -1.77
CA THR A 43 16.38 15.44 -0.40
C THR A 43 14.98 15.95 -0.11
N THR A 44 14.44 16.76 -1.03
CA THR A 44 13.10 17.35 -0.88
C THR A 44 11.99 16.47 -1.46
N GLY A 45 12.33 15.48 -2.30
CA GLY A 45 11.37 14.63 -3.00
C GLY A 45 10.58 15.39 -4.07
N CYS A 46 11.14 16.47 -4.62
CA CYS A 46 10.46 17.39 -5.52
C CYS A 46 11.13 17.45 -6.89
N VAL A 47 10.33 17.73 -7.91
CA VAL A 47 10.82 18.06 -9.26
C VAL A 47 11.11 19.56 -9.33
N VAL A 48 12.39 19.86 -9.45
CA VAL A 48 12.91 21.21 -9.64
C VAL A 48 13.10 21.43 -11.14
N ALA A 49 12.61 22.55 -11.64
CA ALA A 49 12.81 22.96 -13.02
C ALA A 49 13.50 24.33 -13.05
N ARG A 50 14.48 24.47 -13.94
CA ARG A 50 15.22 25.71 -14.14
C ARG A 50 15.50 25.94 -15.62
N GLU A 51 15.51 27.20 -16.02
CA GLU A 51 16.02 27.64 -17.31
C GLU A 51 17.47 28.06 -17.13
N VAL A 52 18.37 27.51 -17.94
CA VAL A 52 19.81 27.72 -17.85
C VAL A 52 20.33 28.30 -19.16
N GLU A 53 21.05 29.41 -19.08
CA GLU A 53 21.90 29.90 -20.16
C GLU A 53 23.32 29.39 -19.95
N ARG A 54 23.89 28.70 -20.94
CA ARG A 54 25.22 28.11 -20.85
C ARG A 54 26.04 28.30 -22.11
N LEU A 55 27.36 28.37 -21.95
CA LEU A 55 28.35 28.29 -23.02
C LEU A 55 29.08 26.95 -22.88
N GLY A 56 28.66 25.94 -23.66
CA GLY A 56 29.13 24.57 -23.46
C GLY A 56 28.74 24.06 -22.07
N ALA A 57 29.73 23.66 -21.27
CA ALA A 57 29.53 23.20 -19.88
C ALA A 57 29.46 24.33 -18.84
N ILE A 58 29.71 25.59 -19.24
CA ILE A 58 29.76 26.73 -18.32
C ILE A 58 28.37 27.35 -18.21
N GLU A 59 27.75 27.22 -17.05
CA GLU A 59 26.51 27.92 -16.70
C GLU A 59 26.79 29.41 -16.47
N LEU A 60 26.10 30.27 -17.24
CA LEU A 60 26.20 31.72 -17.11
C LEU A 60 25.13 32.25 -16.16
N VAL A 61 23.89 31.76 -16.32
CA VAL A 61 22.72 32.16 -15.53
C VAL A 61 21.78 30.97 -15.41
N ALA A 62 21.24 30.73 -14.22
CA ALA A 62 20.07 29.87 -14.04
C ALA A 62 18.95 30.58 -13.30
N ARG A 63 17.71 30.31 -13.71
CA ARG A 63 16.51 30.87 -13.11
C ARG A 63 15.47 29.78 -12.89
N PRO A 64 14.68 29.81 -11.80
CA PRO A 64 13.57 28.88 -11.62
C PRO A 64 12.60 28.95 -12.81
N LEU A 65 12.22 27.78 -13.35
CA LEU A 65 11.25 27.66 -14.42
C LEU A 65 9.89 27.31 -13.81
N VAL A 66 8.97 28.28 -13.80
CA VAL A 66 7.66 28.13 -13.15
C VAL A 66 6.75 27.14 -13.90
N ALA A 67 6.82 27.16 -15.24
CA ALA A 67 5.95 26.36 -16.11
C ALA A 67 6.79 25.42 -17.01
N ALA A 68 7.39 24.41 -16.39
CA ALA A 68 8.04 23.33 -17.14
C ALA A 68 7.02 22.43 -17.83
N ASP A 69 7.40 21.80 -18.95
CA ASP A 69 6.56 20.81 -19.65
C ASP A 69 6.04 19.73 -18.67
N PRO A 70 4.72 19.57 -18.51
CA PRO A 70 4.14 18.55 -17.65
C PRO A 70 4.60 17.12 -17.98
N ALA A 71 4.90 16.82 -19.25
CA ALA A 71 5.42 15.52 -19.64
C ALA A 71 6.84 15.28 -19.11
N MET A 72 7.70 16.31 -19.16
CA MET A 72 9.04 16.25 -18.56
C MET A 72 8.96 16.10 -17.05
N VAL A 73 8.10 16.88 -16.38
CA VAL A 73 7.90 16.80 -14.92
C VAL A 73 7.47 15.41 -14.50
N ARG A 74 6.47 14.83 -15.18
CA ARG A 74 5.97 13.48 -14.89
C ARG A 74 7.08 12.44 -15.06
N ARG A 75 7.82 12.50 -16.18
CA ARG A 75 8.94 11.58 -16.44
C ARG A 75 10.01 11.68 -15.34
N THR A 76 10.42 12.88 -14.99
CA THR A 76 11.43 13.13 -13.95
C THR A 76 10.94 12.67 -12.56
N LEU A 77 9.65 12.83 -12.24
CA LEU A 77 9.07 12.32 -10.99
C LEU A 77 9.10 10.78 -10.94
N LEU A 78 8.75 10.11 -12.05
CA LEU A 78 8.80 8.65 -12.17
C LEU A 78 10.23 8.11 -12.10
N GLU A 79 11.19 8.77 -12.75
CA GLU A 79 12.62 8.46 -12.63
C GLU A 79 13.12 8.66 -11.20
N GLY A 80 12.71 9.75 -10.54
CA GLY A 80 12.95 10.00 -9.13
C GLY A 80 12.49 8.82 -8.27
N LEU A 81 11.22 8.43 -8.43
CA LEU A 81 10.59 7.29 -7.75
C LEU A 81 11.36 5.98 -7.95
N ARG A 82 11.78 5.67 -9.19
CA ARG A 82 12.59 4.47 -9.48
C ARG A 82 13.89 4.43 -8.68
N THR A 83 14.50 5.59 -8.44
CA THR A 83 15.76 5.66 -7.69
C THR A 83 15.58 5.72 -6.17
N THR A 84 14.42 6.16 -5.69
CA THR A 84 14.13 6.26 -4.25
C THR A 84 13.34 5.07 -3.70
N GLY A 85 12.72 4.26 -4.56
CA GLY A 85 11.94 3.08 -4.21
C GLY A 85 10.45 3.36 -3.92
N LEU A 86 9.62 2.32 -4.08
CA LEU A 86 8.16 2.39 -3.87
C LEU A 86 7.75 2.71 -2.43
N ASP A 87 8.60 2.41 -1.44
CA ASP A 87 8.29 2.66 -0.02
C ASP A 87 8.07 4.15 0.29
N ARG A 88 8.55 5.04 -0.58
CA ARG A 88 8.36 6.49 -0.49
C ARG A 88 6.99 6.95 -0.98
N LEU A 89 6.23 6.09 -1.64
CA LEU A 89 4.85 6.39 -2.02
C LEU A 89 3.97 6.46 -0.75
N PRO A 90 2.92 7.30 -0.76
CA PRO A 90 1.99 7.44 0.36
C PRO A 90 1.01 6.26 0.42
N TRP A 91 1.54 5.07 0.68
CA TRP A 91 0.76 3.85 0.84
C TRP A 91 -0.22 4.00 2.01
N THR A 92 -1.52 4.11 1.69
CA THR A 92 -2.58 4.03 2.70
C THR A 92 -2.76 2.59 3.18
N GLU A 93 -3.40 2.38 4.34
CA GLU A 93 -3.75 1.03 4.79
C GLU A 93 -4.59 0.28 3.74
N ARG A 94 -5.52 0.99 3.07
CA ARG A 94 -6.32 0.47 1.96
C ARG A 94 -5.45 -0.01 0.80
N ALA A 95 -4.49 0.81 0.36
CA ALA A 95 -3.60 0.46 -0.75
C ALA A 95 -2.69 -0.73 -0.40
N ARG A 96 -2.12 -0.77 0.82
CA ARG A 96 -1.32 -1.92 1.29
C ARG A 96 -2.14 -3.19 1.37
N ALA A 97 -3.34 -3.14 1.94
CA ALA A 97 -4.22 -4.30 2.05
C ALA A 97 -4.65 -4.82 0.68
N LEU A 98 -5.00 -3.93 -0.25
CA LEU A 98 -5.31 -4.31 -1.63
C LEU A 98 -4.11 -4.97 -2.31
N ARG A 99 -2.92 -4.35 -2.19
CA ARG A 99 -1.69 -4.89 -2.79
C ARG A 99 -1.38 -6.29 -2.28
N ALA A 100 -1.47 -6.52 -0.96
CA ALA A 100 -1.28 -7.83 -0.37
C ALA A 100 -2.31 -8.85 -0.89
N ARG A 101 -3.57 -8.44 -1.01
CA ARG A 101 -4.66 -9.27 -1.54
C ARG A 101 -4.46 -9.66 -3.00
N LEU A 102 -3.97 -8.74 -3.84
CA LEU A 102 -3.60 -9.02 -5.23
C LEU A 102 -2.49 -10.06 -5.31
N ARG A 103 -1.39 -9.85 -4.57
CA ARG A 103 -0.25 -10.77 -4.53
C ARG A 103 -0.66 -12.16 -4.04
N TRP A 104 -1.48 -12.22 -3.00
CA TRP A 104 -1.97 -13.49 -2.48
C TRP A 104 -2.82 -14.24 -3.50
N LEU A 105 -3.78 -13.55 -4.15
CA LEU A 105 -4.68 -14.18 -5.12
C LEU A 105 -3.95 -14.58 -6.41
N GLU A 106 -2.97 -13.79 -6.86
CA GLU A 106 -2.11 -14.14 -7.99
C GLU A 106 -1.42 -15.50 -7.77
N GLY A 107 -0.82 -15.71 -6.59
CA GLY A 107 -0.19 -16.98 -6.24
C GLY A 107 -1.18 -18.13 -6.04
N ALA A 108 -2.38 -17.85 -5.52
CA ALA A 108 -3.39 -18.86 -5.21
C ALA A 108 -4.29 -19.26 -6.40
N ALA A 109 -4.37 -18.42 -7.44
CA ALA A 109 -5.23 -18.59 -8.60
C ALA A 109 -4.57 -18.04 -9.87
N ALA A 110 -3.47 -18.66 -10.28
CA ALA A 110 -2.69 -18.27 -11.45
C ALA A 110 -3.53 -18.23 -12.75
N GLU A 111 -4.60 -19.02 -12.82
CA GLU A 111 -5.55 -19.05 -13.95
C GLU A 111 -6.24 -17.71 -14.22
N LEU A 112 -6.30 -16.80 -13.24
CA LEU A 112 -6.90 -15.47 -13.39
C LEU A 112 -5.99 -14.48 -14.13
N ALA A 113 -4.72 -14.83 -14.33
CA ALA A 113 -3.70 -14.01 -14.98
C ALA A 113 -3.68 -12.55 -14.44
N LEU A 114 -3.76 -12.41 -13.11
CA LEU A 114 -3.72 -11.09 -12.46
C LEU A 114 -2.36 -10.42 -12.73
N PRO A 115 -2.33 -9.10 -13.00
CA PRO A 115 -1.07 -8.39 -13.14
C PRO A 115 -0.30 -8.42 -11.81
N PRO A 116 0.97 -8.87 -11.78
CA PRO A 116 1.73 -9.00 -10.54
C PRO A 116 1.84 -7.66 -9.81
N ALA A 117 1.83 -7.70 -8.48
CA ALA A 117 1.90 -6.50 -7.64
C ALA A 117 3.08 -6.52 -6.66
N ASP A 118 4.12 -7.31 -6.97
CA ASP A 118 5.42 -7.25 -6.31
C ASP A 118 6.18 -5.94 -6.61
N ASP A 119 7.22 -5.65 -5.83
CA ASP A 119 7.94 -4.38 -5.94
C ASP A 119 8.61 -4.22 -7.31
N GLY A 120 9.25 -5.27 -7.82
CA GLY A 120 9.96 -5.23 -9.10
C GLY A 120 9.02 -4.94 -10.27
N THR A 121 7.86 -5.62 -10.33
CA THR A 121 6.86 -5.35 -11.38
C THR A 121 6.29 -3.94 -11.28
N LEU A 122 5.95 -3.47 -10.07
CA LEU A 122 5.38 -2.14 -9.89
C LEU A 122 6.38 -1.03 -10.19
N GLU A 123 7.67 -1.21 -9.87
CA GLU A 123 8.76 -0.27 -10.22
C GLU A 123 9.00 -0.22 -11.73
N ALA A 124 9.02 -1.38 -12.39
CA ALA A 124 9.22 -1.47 -13.84
C ALA A 124 8.08 -0.81 -14.62
N THR A 125 6.84 -0.91 -14.13
CA THR A 125 5.62 -0.44 -14.81
C THR A 125 5.08 0.88 -14.27
N LEU A 126 5.88 1.67 -13.56
CA LEU A 126 5.48 2.95 -12.94
C LEU A 126 4.78 3.91 -13.93
N ASP A 127 5.29 4.03 -15.16
CA ASP A 127 4.68 4.88 -16.20
C ASP A 127 3.25 4.45 -16.54
N GLU A 128 2.95 3.15 -16.46
CA GLU A 128 1.67 2.57 -16.86
C GLU A 128 0.62 2.68 -15.75
N TRP A 129 0.97 2.24 -14.53
CA TRP A 129 -0.01 2.15 -13.44
C TRP A 129 -0.14 3.43 -12.63
N LEU A 130 0.98 4.15 -12.41
CA LEU A 130 1.00 5.37 -11.62
C LEU A 130 1.02 6.63 -12.50
N GLY A 131 1.69 6.59 -13.65
CA GLY A 131 1.84 7.73 -14.55
C GLY A 131 0.54 8.51 -14.84
N PRO A 132 -0.59 7.86 -15.14
CA PRO A 132 -1.88 8.53 -15.37
C PRO A 132 -2.43 9.30 -14.14
N TRP A 133 -1.95 8.99 -12.94
CA TRP A 133 -2.35 9.60 -11.67
C TRP A 133 -1.42 10.76 -11.24
N LEU A 134 -0.39 11.06 -12.03
CA LEU A 134 0.61 12.09 -11.74
C LEU A 134 0.28 13.46 -12.31
N ASP A 135 -0.92 13.64 -12.87
CA ASP A 135 -1.29 14.94 -13.43
C ASP A 135 -1.28 16.03 -12.35
N GLY A 136 -0.62 17.15 -12.64
CA GLY A 136 -0.39 18.24 -11.69
C GLY A 136 0.55 17.94 -10.51
N CYS A 137 1.12 16.73 -10.39
CA CYS A 137 2.05 16.39 -9.31
C CYS A 137 3.46 16.88 -9.62
N ARG A 138 4.12 17.51 -8.65
CA ARG A 138 5.52 17.96 -8.75
C ARG A 138 6.40 17.40 -7.64
N SER A 139 5.84 16.69 -6.68
CA SER A 139 6.57 16.12 -5.56
C SER A 139 5.99 14.77 -5.14
N LEU A 140 6.77 14.00 -4.38
CA LEU A 140 6.28 12.78 -3.73
C LEU A 140 5.14 13.07 -2.74
N ALA A 141 5.14 14.26 -2.12
CA ALA A 141 4.07 14.68 -1.21
C ALA A 141 2.75 14.91 -1.96
N ASP A 142 2.79 15.42 -3.20
CA ASP A 142 1.59 15.62 -4.01
C ASP A 142 0.86 14.30 -4.32
N LEU A 143 1.58 13.17 -4.29
CA LEU A 143 1.02 11.84 -4.47
C LEU A 143 0.05 11.44 -3.37
N GLU A 144 0.01 12.14 -2.23
CA GLU A 144 -1.02 11.91 -1.20
C GLU A 144 -2.43 12.15 -1.76
N ARG A 145 -2.54 12.95 -2.83
CA ARG A 145 -3.78 13.19 -3.58
C ARG A 145 -4.12 12.05 -4.54
N ALA A 146 -3.15 11.23 -4.91
CA ALA A 146 -3.37 10.08 -5.78
C ALA A 146 -3.91 8.90 -4.98
N ASP A 147 -5.06 8.34 -5.39
CA ASP A 147 -5.57 7.12 -4.79
C ASP A 147 -4.80 5.92 -5.35
N LEU A 148 -3.72 5.55 -4.65
CA LEU A 148 -2.89 4.40 -5.03
C LEU A 148 -3.67 3.08 -5.06
N ALA A 149 -4.76 2.95 -4.29
CA ALA A 149 -5.59 1.76 -4.36
C ALA A 149 -6.38 1.72 -5.68
N GLU A 150 -6.95 2.84 -6.10
CA GLU A 150 -7.59 2.93 -7.41
C GLU A 150 -6.60 2.79 -8.57
N ALA A 151 -5.38 3.31 -8.43
CA ALA A 151 -4.31 3.11 -9.40
C ALA A 151 -3.94 1.63 -9.57
N LEU A 152 -3.83 0.88 -8.46
CA LEU A 152 -3.62 -0.57 -8.51
C LEU A 152 -4.82 -1.31 -9.11
N LEU A 153 -6.05 -0.93 -8.75
CA LEU A 153 -7.24 -1.54 -9.32
C LEU A 153 -7.36 -1.25 -10.83
N ALA A 154 -6.94 -0.07 -11.30
CA ALA A 154 -6.98 0.34 -12.72
C ALA A 154 -6.22 -0.61 -13.65
N ARG A 155 -5.26 -1.36 -13.10
CA ARG A 155 -4.52 -2.42 -13.79
C ARG A 155 -5.37 -3.66 -14.09
N LEU A 156 -6.49 -3.84 -13.40
CA LEU A 156 -7.34 -5.02 -13.52
C LEU A 156 -8.47 -4.80 -14.52
N SER A 157 -8.77 -5.86 -15.29
CA SER A 157 -10.01 -5.94 -16.05
C SER A 157 -11.23 -5.97 -15.12
N ALA A 158 -12.41 -5.64 -15.66
CA ALA A 158 -13.65 -5.70 -14.88
C ALA A 158 -13.94 -7.12 -14.34
N GLU A 159 -13.57 -8.15 -15.09
CA GLU A 159 -13.71 -9.54 -14.68
C GLU A 159 -12.75 -9.89 -13.54
N GLN A 160 -11.47 -9.49 -13.66
CA GLN A 160 -10.46 -9.69 -12.61
C GLN A 160 -10.84 -8.99 -11.30
N ARG A 161 -11.41 -7.78 -11.37
CA ARG A 161 -11.93 -7.07 -10.19
C ARG A 161 -13.04 -7.86 -9.50
N ARG A 162 -14.01 -8.37 -10.26
CA ARG A 162 -15.11 -9.20 -9.72
C ARG A 162 -14.58 -10.52 -9.13
N ALA A 163 -13.60 -11.14 -9.78
CA ALA A 163 -12.93 -12.33 -9.28
C ALA A 163 -12.19 -12.05 -7.97
N LEU A 164 -11.45 -10.94 -7.89
CA LEU A 164 -10.76 -10.51 -6.68
C LEU A 164 -11.72 -10.38 -5.49
N ASP A 165 -12.83 -9.66 -5.65
CA ASP A 165 -13.79 -9.45 -4.56
C ASP A 165 -14.53 -10.73 -4.15
N ARG A 166 -14.76 -11.67 -5.08
CA ARG A 166 -15.41 -12.96 -4.81
C ARG A 166 -14.46 -13.96 -4.15
N LEU A 167 -13.24 -14.11 -4.69
CA LEU A 167 -12.29 -15.16 -4.33
C LEU A 167 -11.41 -14.77 -3.15
N ALA A 168 -11.09 -13.49 -3.02
CA ALA A 168 -10.29 -12.92 -1.94
C ALA A 168 -11.01 -11.67 -1.37
N PRO A 169 -12.13 -11.84 -0.64
CA PRO A 169 -12.88 -10.72 -0.11
C PRO A 169 -12.05 -9.89 0.89
N PRO A 170 -12.21 -8.55 0.97
CA PRO A 170 -11.45 -7.74 1.92
C PRO A 170 -11.78 -8.01 3.39
N ARG A 171 -13.00 -8.50 3.64
CA ARG A 171 -13.54 -8.67 4.98
C ARG A 171 -14.41 -9.92 5.08
N LEU A 172 -14.38 -10.54 6.26
CA LEU A 172 -15.26 -11.64 6.65
C LEU A 172 -16.47 -11.08 7.41
N LEU A 173 -17.68 -11.51 7.04
CA LEU A 173 -18.89 -11.25 7.83
C LEU A 173 -19.00 -12.30 8.94
N LEU A 174 -19.14 -11.85 10.18
CA LEU A 174 -19.25 -12.70 11.36
C LEU A 174 -20.73 -12.91 11.75
N PRO A 175 -21.05 -14.00 12.50
CA PRO A 175 -22.39 -14.23 13.04
C PRO A 175 -22.90 -13.08 13.92
N SER A 176 -21.98 -12.34 14.56
CA SER A 176 -22.31 -11.11 15.32
C SER A 176 -22.85 -9.96 14.45
N GLY A 177 -22.88 -10.14 13.12
CA GLY A 177 -23.18 -9.12 12.12
C GLY A 177 -22.08 -8.08 11.95
N ARG A 178 -20.92 -8.25 12.61
CA ARG A 178 -19.73 -7.42 12.38
C ARG A 178 -18.97 -7.93 11.17
N SER A 179 -18.31 -7.01 10.46
CA SER A 179 -17.35 -7.35 9.40
C SER A 179 -15.94 -7.09 9.91
N VAL A 180 -15.03 -8.05 9.72
CA VAL A 180 -13.63 -7.97 10.14
C VAL A 180 -12.69 -8.10 8.94
N ALA A 181 -11.60 -7.33 8.91
CA ALA A 181 -10.64 -7.39 7.82
C ALA A 181 -9.94 -8.76 7.78
N ILE A 182 -9.68 -9.22 6.56
CA ILE A 182 -8.82 -10.37 6.31
C ILE A 182 -7.42 -9.83 5.98
N ASP A 183 -6.42 -10.26 6.73
CA ASP A 183 -5.02 -9.91 6.53
C ASP A 183 -4.39 -10.87 5.51
N TYR A 184 -4.15 -10.37 4.30
CA TYR A 184 -3.48 -11.09 3.20
C TYR A 184 -1.96 -10.85 3.17
N GLY A 185 -1.41 -10.06 4.11
CA GLY A 185 0.02 -9.71 4.14
C GLY A 185 0.92 -10.78 4.75
N ARG A 186 0.36 -11.95 5.06
CA ARG A 186 1.05 -13.08 5.69
C ARG A 186 1.10 -14.26 4.71
N GLU A 187 1.85 -15.30 5.06
CA GLU A 187 1.92 -16.55 4.28
C GLU A 187 0.53 -17.13 4.00
N GLU A 188 -0.39 -17.00 4.97
CA GLU A 188 -1.79 -17.38 4.81
C GLU A 188 -2.72 -16.25 5.24
N PRO A 189 -3.94 -16.18 4.68
CA PRO A 189 -4.90 -15.15 5.06
C PRO A 189 -5.41 -15.37 6.49
N VAL A 190 -5.24 -14.35 7.32
CA VAL A 190 -5.55 -14.39 8.75
C VAL A 190 -6.73 -13.49 9.08
N VAL A 191 -7.58 -13.94 10.00
CA VAL A 191 -8.61 -13.11 10.64
C VAL A 191 -8.39 -13.11 12.15
N ALA A 192 -8.05 -11.94 12.69
CA ALA A 192 -7.99 -11.71 14.13
C ALA A 192 -9.37 -11.34 14.67
N VAL A 193 -9.96 -12.21 15.49
CA VAL A 193 -11.35 -12.10 15.93
C VAL A 193 -11.53 -12.55 17.37
N ARG A 194 -12.35 -11.82 18.13
CA ARG A 194 -12.68 -12.23 19.50
C ARG A 194 -13.57 -13.46 19.47
N VAL A 195 -13.24 -14.46 20.28
CA VAL A 195 -13.90 -15.76 20.25
C VAL A 195 -15.42 -15.69 20.44
N GLN A 196 -15.91 -14.71 21.21
CA GLN A 196 -17.36 -14.54 21.47
C GLN A 196 -18.16 -14.09 20.25
N GLU A 197 -17.49 -13.60 19.21
CA GLU A 197 -18.14 -13.19 17.97
C GLU A 197 -18.35 -14.35 17.00
N LEU A 198 -17.70 -15.49 17.28
CA LEU A 198 -17.82 -16.72 16.52
C LEU A 198 -18.79 -17.72 17.16
N PHE A 199 -19.39 -17.40 18.31
CA PHE A 199 -20.44 -18.25 18.89
C PHE A 199 -21.59 -18.42 17.90
N GLY A 200 -22.14 -19.63 17.84
CA GLY A 200 -23.12 -20.02 16.81
C GLY A 200 -22.52 -20.41 15.46
N MET A 201 -21.21 -20.25 15.23
CA MET A 201 -20.57 -20.65 13.98
C MET A 201 -20.15 -22.13 14.03
N ASP A 202 -20.88 -22.96 13.29
CA ASP A 202 -20.69 -24.41 13.17
C ASP A 202 -19.82 -24.83 11.97
N ARG A 203 -19.51 -23.89 11.07
CA ARG A 203 -18.66 -24.11 9.89
C ARG A 203 -17.46 -23.17 9.92
N HIS A 204 -16.28 -23.71 9.61
CA HIS A 204 -15.07 -22.89 9.51
C HIS A 204 -15.15 -21.99 8.26
N PRO A 205 -14.81 -20.69 8.38
CA PRO A 205 -14.85 -19.78 7.24
C PRO A 205 -13.68 -20.05 6.29
N SER A 206 -13.99 -20.09 5.00
CA SER A 206 -13.03 -20.33 3.93
C SER A 206 -13.22 -19.29 2.82
N ILE A 207 -12.15 -19.00 2.10
CA ILE A 207 -12.12 -18.17 0.90
C ILE A 207 -11.73 -19.01 -0.32
N LEU A 208 -11.54 -18.38 -1.47
CA LEU A 208 -11.21 -19.04 -2.73
C LEU A 208 -12.22 -20.15 -3.06
N GLU A 209 -13.52 -19.81 -2.94
CA GLU A 209 -14.65 -20.72 -3.15
C GLU A 209 -14.60 -21.97 -2.26
N GLY A 210 -14.10 -21.80 -1.03
CA GLY A 210 -14.06 -22.86 -0.02
C GLY A 210 -12.76 -23.66 0.00
N ARG A 211 -11.87 -23.45 -0.97
CA ARG A 211 -10.60 -24.20 -1.09
C ARG A 211 -9.59 -23.85 0.01
N VAL A 212 -9.61 -22.62 0.52
CA VAL A 212 -8.64 -22.15 1.52
C VAL A 212 -9.34 -21.80 2.83
N PRO A 213 -9.15 -22.59 3.91
CA PRO A 213 -9.63 -22.21 5.24
C PRO A 213 -8.86 -21.00 5.76
N LEU A 214 -9.57 -20.02 6.33
CA LEU A 214 -8.94 -18.84 6.93
C LEU A 214 -8.26 -19.20 8.25
N VAL A 215 -7.04 -18.72 8.47
CA VAL A 215 -6.43 -18.85 9.80
C VAL A 215 -7.16 -17.92 10.76
N LEU A 216 -7.84 -18.47 11.75
CA LEU A 216 -8.51 -17.69 12.80
C LEU A 216 -7.55 -17.47 13.97
N GLU A 217 -7.16 -16.23 14.20
CA GLU A 217 -6.50 -15.78 15.42
C GLU A 217 -7.57 -15.41 16.45
N LEU A 218 -7.85 -16.35 17.35
CA LEU A 218 -8.86 -16.19 18.39
C LEU A 218 -8.33 -15.29 19.51
N LEU A 219 -9.03 -14.18 19.73
CA LEU A 219 -8.67 -13.17 20.72
C LEU A 219 -9.57 -13.24 21.96
N SER A 220 -9.00 -12.84 23.09
CA SER A 220 -9.72 -12.57 24.34
C SER A 220 -10.53 -11.26 24.26
N PRO A 221 -11.41 -10.97 25.24
CA PRO A 221 -12.12 -9.69 25.30
C PRO A 221 -11.21 -8.46 25.25
N ALA A 222 -10.00 -8.56 25.80
CA ALA A 222 -9.00 -7.51 25.81
C ALA A 222 -8.08 -7.52 24.56
N GLY A 223 -8.44 -8.26 23.50
CA GLY A 223 -7.68 -8.30 22.24
C GLY A 223 -6.40 -9.14 22.29
N ARG A 224 -6.10 -9.83 23.39
CA ARG A 224 -4.90 -10.68 23.49
C ARG A 224 -5.12 -12.01 22.76
N PRO A 225 -4.15 -12.51 21.98
CA PRO A 225 -4.22 -13.84 21.35
C PRO A 225 -4.43 -14.95 22.38
N ILE A 226 -5.28 -15.91 22.04
CA ILE A 226 -5.56 -17.12 22.83
C ILE A 226 -5.11 -18.36 22.06
N GLN A 227 -5.58 -18.51 20.81
CA GLN A 227 -5.32 -19.69 20.00
C GLN A 227 -5.41 -19.33 18.52
N ARG A 228 -4.64 -20.04 17.69
CA ARG A 228 -4.77 -20.06 16.23
C ARG A 228 -5.45 -21.36 15.80
N THR A 229 -6.38 -21.30 14.87
CA THR A 229 -7.02 -22.51 14.31
C THR A 229 -7.39 -22.37 12.84
N ARG A 230 -7.29 -23.47 12.08
CA ARG A 230 -7.88 -23.67 10.74
C ARG A 230 -9.07 -24.63 10.75
N ASP A 231 -9.48 -25.07 11.94
CA ASP A 231 -10.64 -25.92 12.16
C ASP A 231 -11.39 -25.40 13.39
N LEU A 232 -12.38 -24.54 13.13
CA LEU A 232 -13.19 -23.94 14.19
C LEU A 232 -14.11 -24.99 14.85
N PRO A 233 -14.80 -25.87 14.10
CA PRO A 233 -15.55 -26.98 14.69
C PRO A 233 -14.71 -27.91 15.57
N GLY A 234 -13.49 -28.25 15.13
CA GLY A 234 -12.53 -29.02 15.94
C GLY A 234 -12.10 -28.30 17.21
N PHE A 235 -11.85 -26.99 17.12
CA PHE A 235 -11.57 -26.15 18.30
C PHE A 235 -12.71 -26.19 19.32
N TRP A 236 -13.96 -26.07 18.87
CA TRP A 236 -15.13 -26.13 19.76
C TRP A 236 -15.28 -27.47 20.48
N ARG A 237 -15.05 -28.59 19.78
CA ARG A 237 -15.14 -29.94 20.36
C ARG A 237 -13.93 -30.32 21.21
N GLY A 238 -12.77 -29.73 20.93
CA GLY A 238 -11.50 -30.05 21.60
C GLY A 238 -11.09 -29.00 22.63
N SER A 239 -10.22 -28.07 22.23
CA SER A 239 -9.52 -27.17 23.15
C SER A 239 -10.38 -26.07 23.77
N TRP A 240 -11.63 -25.88 23.32
CA TRP A 240 -12.55 -24.91 23.91
C TRP A 240 -12.76 -25.10 25.41
N GLY A 241 -12.87 -26.35 25.90
CA GLY A 241 -13.11 -26.62 27.31
C GLY A 241 -12.01 -26.03 28.22
N GLU A 242 -10.76 -26.17 27.80
CA GLU A 242 -9.60 -25.62 28.50
C GLU A 242 -9.55 -24.09 28.39
N VAL A 243 -9.71 -23.55 27.16
CA VAL A 243 -9.74 -22.11 26.93
C VAL A 243 -10.83 -21.45 27.77
N ARG A 244 -12.04 -22.03 27.79
CA ARG A 244 -13.18 -21.58 28.60
C ARG A 244 -12.81 -21.51 30.08
N ARG A 245 -12.17 -22.55 30.62
CA ARG A 245 -11.74 -22.61 32.04
C ARG A 245 -10.77 -21.48 32.38
N VAL A 246 -9.74 -21.27 31.57
CA VAL A 246 -8.74 -20.22 31.80
C VAL A 246 -9.36 -18.83 31.63
N MET A 247 -10.14 -18.64 30.56
CA MET A 247 -10.71 -17.34 30.23
C MET A 247 -11.81 -16.89 31.19
N ARG A 248 -12.59 -17.83 31.75
CA ARG A 248 -13.56 -17.52 32.81
C ARG A 248 -12.89 -16.93 34.04
N GLY A 249 -11.73 -17.44 34.44
CA GLY A 249 -10.98 -16.89 35.58
C GLY A 249 -10.42 -15.49 35.29
N ARG A 250 -9.87 -15.28 34.09
CA ARG A 250 -9.29 -13.98 33.69
C ARG A 250 -10.34 -12.91 33.35
N TYR A 251 -11.48 -13.31 32.83
CA TYR A 251 -12.53 -12.42 32.31
C TYR A 251 -13.92 -12.86 32.80
N PRO A 252 -14.21 -12.82 34.11
CA PRO A 252 -15.42 -13.39 34.70
C PRO A 252 -16.72 -12.69 34.29
N LYS A 253 -16.65 -11.43 33.84
CA LYS A 253 -17.80 -10.64 33.39
C LYS A 253 -18.25 -10.97 31.95
N HIS A 254 -17.53 -11.83 31.23
CA HIS A 254 -17.83 -12.18 29.83
C HIS A 254 -18.49 -13.57 29.73
N PRO A 255 -19.30 -13.82 28.68
CA PRO A 255 -19.92 -15.12 28.47
C PRO A 255 -18.89 -16.17 28.04
N TRP A 256 -18.91 -17.32 28.72
CA TRP A 256 -18.04 -18.48 28.49
C TRP A 256 -18.89 -19.76 28.53
N PRO A 257 -19.73 -20.01 27.50
CA PRO A 257 -20.71 -21.09 27.47
C PRO A 257 -20.06 -22.47 27.42
N GLU A 258 -20.76 -23.49 27.93
CA GLU A 258 -20.39 -24.90 27.73
C GLU A 258 -20.50 -25.31 26.28
N ASP A 259 -21.63 -24.95 25.68
CA ASP A 259 -21.89 -25.14 24.26
C ASP A 259 -21.76 -23.79 23.52
N PRO A 260 -20.62 -23.55 22.83
CA PRO A 260 -20.42 -22.34 22.04
C PRO A 260 -21.24 -22.32 20.74
N LEU A 261 -21.74 -23.46 20.27
CA LEU A 261 -22.56 -23.55 19.05
C LEU A 261 -24.01 -23.13 19.30
N SER A 262 -24.53 -23.36 20.51
CA SER A 262 -25.86 -22.89 20.90
C SER A 262 -25.86 -21.45 21.47
N ALA A 263 -24.70 -20.84 21.65
CA ALA A 263 -24.57 -19.51 22.25
C ALA A 263 -24.73 -18.38 21.22
N ALA A 264 -25.40 -17.30 21.65
CA ALA A 264 -25.54 -16.11 20.81
C ALA A 264 -24.20 -15.34 20.69
N PRO A 265 -23.80 -14.93 19.47
CA PRO A 265 -22.60 -14.12 19.27
C PRO A 265 -22.76 -12.72 19.86
N SER A 266 -21.67 -12.14 20.37
CA SER A 266 -21.70 -10.81 21.01
C SER A 266 -20.65 -9.84 20.48
N ARG A 267 -21.08 -8.61 20.14
CA ARG A 267 -20.20 -7.53 19.67
C ARG A 267 -19.38 -6.93 20.84
N PRO A 268 -18.25 -6.26 20.55
CA PRO A 268 -17.51 -5.55 21.58
C PRO A 268 -18.39 -4.48 22.26
N GLY A 269 -18.32 -4.36 23.58
CA GLY A 269 -19.06 -3.35 24.35
C GLY A 269 -20.55 -3.64 24.58
N ARG A 270 -21.12 -4.72 24.02
CA ARG A 270 -22.50 -5.14 24.29
C ARG A 270 -22.49 -6.44 25.08
N SER A 271 -22.86 -6.39 26.36
CA SER A 271 -23.07 -7.62 27.14
C SER A 271 -24.28 -8.37 26.57
N ALA A 272 -24.16 -9.70 26.46
CA ALA A 272 -25.29 -10.56 26.15
C ALA A 272 -26.23 -10.58 27.38
N THR A 273 -27.07 -9.55 27.52
CA THR A 273 -28.18 -9.57 28.46
C THR A 273 -29.29 -10.41 27.83
N GLY A 274 -29.60 -11.54 28.48
CA GLY A 274 -30.45 -12.58 27.95
C GLY A 274 -31.89 -12.14 27.73
N THR A 275 -32.42 -12.42 26.55
CA THR A 275 -33.85 -12.36 26.27
C THR A 275 -34.49 -13.66 26.76
N GLY A 276 -34.81 -13.73 28.06
CA GLY A 276 -35.77 -14.69 28.58
C GLY A 276 -37.16 -14.30 28.09
N GLY A 277 -37.59 -14.90 26.97
CA GLY A 277 -38.93 -14.72 26.42
C GLY A 277 -39.99 -15.30 27.36
N ARG A 278 -40.66 -14.43 28.11
CA ARG A 278 -41.93 -14.76 28.77
C ARG A 278 -42.95 -15.14 27.70
N SER A 279 -43.44 -16.38 27.77
CA SER A 279 -44.65 -16.80 27.07
C SER A 279 -45.83 -16.02 27.63
N GLY A 280 -46.31 -15.04 26.86
CA GLY A 280 -47.58 -14.36 27.09
C GLY A 280 -48.65 -15.01 26.23
N SER A 281 -49.52 -15.79 26.87
CA SER A 281 -50.77 -16.27 26.32
C SER A 281 -51.66 -15.09 25.91
N VAL A 282 -52.16 -15.09 24.68
CA VAL A 282 -53.39 -14.39 24.33
C VAL A 282 -54.21 -15.31 23.42
N ARG A 283 -55.51 -15.30 23.72
CA ARG A 283 -56.60 -16.09 23.17
C ARG A 283 -56.86 -15.83 21.69
#